data_AF-A0A538D145-F1
#
_entry.id   AF-A0A538D145-F1
#
_cell.length_a   1.000
_cell.length_b   1.000
_cell.length_c   1.000
_cell.angle_alpha   90.00
_cell.angle_beta   90.00
_cell.angle_gamma   90.00
#
_symmetry.space_group_name_H-M   'P 1'
#
loop_
_entity.id
_entity.type
_entity.pdbx_description
1 polymer ?
#
loop_
_entity_poly.entity_id
_entity_poly.type
_entity_poly.pdbx_seq_one_letter_code
_entity_poly.pdbx_strand_id
1 'polypeptide(L)'
;MRWPKGLCSRRLAGFLLINPRSGRGRPTSDELAAAASERGIAPRVLREDDDPAALAREADTEVLGIAGGDGSLAPIAQVAIGRELPFVCIPFGTRNHFARDLGLDRGDPVGALEAFGGEELRIDVGRVGARP
;
A
#
# COMPACT_ATOMS: atom_id res chain seq x y z
N MET A 1 16.71 -13.43 22.66
CA MET A 1 17.34 -12.31 21.91
C MET A 1 16.36 -11.14 21.96
N ARG A 2 16.75 -10.03 22.58
CA ARG A 2 15.85 -8.94 23.02
C ARG A 2 16.10 -7.74 22.10
N TRP A 3 15.10 -7.32 21.33
CA TRP A 3 15.23 -6.17 20.43
C TRP A 3 15.15 -4.88 21.26
N PRO A 4 16.04 -3.90 21.04
CA PRO A 4 16.01 -2.64 21.77
C PRO A 4 14.75 -1.87 21.40
N LYS A 5 13.88 -1.64 22.40
CA LYS A 5 12.78 -0.68 22.31
C LYS A 5 13.40 0.71 22.25
N GLY A 6 13.40 1.31 21.07
CA GLY A 6 13.89 2.67 20.87
C GLY A 6 14.30 2.90 19.42
N LEU A 7 13.32 3.13 18.56
CA LEU A 7 13.54 3.87 17.32
C LEU A 7 12.53 5.02 17.30
N CYS A 8 13.09 6.22 17.21
CA CYS A 8 12.41 7.50 17.15
C CYS A 8 11.14 7.48 16.31
N SER A 9 10.15 8.26 16.75
CA SER A 9 8.93 8.63 16.02
C SER A 9 9.25 9.47 14.77
N ARG A 10 10.06 8.96 13.85
CA ARG A 10 10.21 9.56 12.54
C ARG A 10 9.02 9.11 11.72
N ARG A 11 8.12 10.03 11.37
CA ARG A 11 7.11 9.74 10.33
C ARG A 11 7.88 9.31 9.10
N LEU A 12 7.75 8.04 8.73
CA LEU A 12 8.33 7.53 7.50
C LEU A 12 7.67 8.26 6.33
N ALA A 13 8.47 8.71 5.36
CA ALA A 13 7.92 9.32 4.16
C ALA A 13 7.21 8.22 3.35
N GLY A 14 5.88 8.17 3.39
CA GLY A 14 5.07 7.15 2.72
C GLY A 14 4.66 7.56 1.30
N PHE A 15 4.61 6.60 0.37
CA PHE A 15 4.08 6.79 -0.97
C PHE A 15 2.94 5.80 -1.24
N LEU A 16 1.76 6.31 -1.61
CA LEU A 16 0.56 5.50 -1.83
C LEU A 16 0.09 5.62 -3.28
N LEU A 17 0.19 4.52 -4.03
CA LEU A 17 -0.49 4.40 -5.32
C LEU A 17 -1.98 4.13 -5.09
N ILE A 18 -2.86 4.73 -5.88
CA ILE A 18 -4.31 4.53 -5.76
C ILE A 18 -4.85 4.10 -7.12
N ASN A 19 -5.40 2.89 -7.23
CA ASN A 19 -6.03 2.41 -8.45
C ASN A 19 -7.54 2.74 -8.45
N PRO A 20 -7.99 3.80 -9.15
CA PRO A 20 -9.39 4.22 -9.14
C PRO A 20 -10.34 3.17 -9.75
N ARG A 21 -9.82 2.18 -10.49
CA ARG A 21 -10.62 1.12 -11.11
C ARG A 21 -11.01 -0.01 -10.14
N SER A 22 -10.40 -0.06 -8.96
CA SER A 22 -10.63 -1.16 -8.01
C SER A 22 -11.99 -1.06 -7.31
N GLY A 23 -12.48 0.15 -7.05
CA GLY A 23 -13.70 0.41 -6.30
C GLY A 23 -14.57 1.48 -6.98
N ARG A 24 -15.90 1.37 -6.82
CA ARG A 24 -16.88 2.40 -7.24
C ARG A 24 -17.66 2.98 -6.05
N GLY A 25 -17.24 2.66 -4.83
CA GLY A 25 -17.88 3.07 -3.58
C GLY A 25 -17.20 4.30 -2.96
N ARG A 26 -17.54 4.58 -1.70
CA ARG A 26 -16.83 5.57 -0.87
C ARG A 26 -15.81 4.90 0.06
N PRO A 27 -14.70 5.57 0.40
CA PRO A 27 -14.26 6.86 -0.15
C PRO A 27 -13.94 6.77 -1.65
N THR A 28 -14.07 7.87 -2.38
CA THR A 28 -13.58 7.99 -3.76
C THR A 28 -12.05 8.00 -3.78
N SER A 29 -11.43 7.85 -4.95
CA SER A 29 -9.96 7.91 -5.07
C SER A 29 -9.40 9.25 -4.60
N ASP A 30 -10.15 10.32 -4.84
CA ASP A 30 -9.74 11.69 -4.50
C ASP A 30 -9.90 11.94 -2.99
N GLU A 31 -10.98 11.42 -2.38
CA GLU A 31 -11.17 11.45 -0.93
C GLU A 31 -10.05 10.67 -0.21
N LEU A 32 -9.67 9.51 -0.74
CA LEU A 32 -8.56 8.73 -0.18
C LEU A 32 -7.21 9.43 -0.37
N ALA A 33 -6.97 10.04 -1.53
CA ALA A 33 -5.75 10.80 -1.81
C ALA A 33 -5.62 12.03 -0.87
N ALA A 34 -6.71 12.76 -0.66
CA ALA A 34 -6.74 13.86 0.29
C ALA A 34 -6.42 13.39 1.72
N ALA A 35 -7.09 12.33 2.19
CA ALA A 35 -6.85 11.76 3.51
C ALA A 35 -5.41 11.24 3.71
N ALA A 36 -4.79 10.71 2.67
CA ALA A 36 -3.38 10.29 2.67
C ALA A 36 -2.44 11.51 2.80
N SER A 37 -2.71 12.56 2.01
CA SER A 37 -1.91 13.80 2.01
C SER A 37 -1.93 14.48 3.37
N GLU A 38 -3.10 14.54 4.03
CA GLU A 38 -3.27 15.07 5.38
C GLU A 38 -2.42 14.33 6.44
N ARG A 39 -2.08 13.06 6.18
CA ARG A 39 -1.21 12.24 7.04
C ARG A 39 0.27 12.33 6.68
N GLY A 40 0.63 13.07 5.64
CA GLY A 40 1.99 13.17 5.13
C GLY A 40 2.40 11.98 4.24
N ILE A 41 1.43 11.23 3.73
CA ILE A 41 1.63 10.17 2.74
C ILE A 41 1.44 10.80 1.37
N ALA A 42 2.41 10.68 0.47
CA ALA A 42 2.33 11.21 -0.89
C ALA A 42 1.45 10.29 -1.75
N PRO A 43 0.24 10.73 -2.16
CA PRO A 43 -0.63 9.88 -2.98
C PRO A 43 -0.32 10.04 -4.48
N ARG A 44 -0.54 8.98 -5.25
CA ARG A 44 -0.57 9.00 -6.71
C ARG A 44 -1.76 8.19 -7.22
N VAL A 45 -2.81 8.89 -7.63
CA VAL A 45 -3.96 8.27 -8.31
C VAL A 45 -3.54 7.85 -9.71
N LEU A 46 -3.63 6.55 -10.01
CA LEU A 46 -3.21 5.96 -11.28
C LEU A 46 -4.13 6.36 -12.44
N ARG A 47 -3.51 6.62 -13.59
CA ARG A 47 -4.13 6.82 -14.91
C ARG A 47 -4.07 5.53 -15.72
N GLU A 48 -4.77 5.52 -16.84
CA GLU A 48 -4.89 4.34 -17.71
C GLU A 48 -3.53 3.88 -18.27
N ASP A 49 -2.69 4.83 -18.70
CA ASP A 49 -1.39 4.57 -19.32
C ASP A 49 -0.21 4.54 -18.31
N ASP A 50 -0.49 4.62 -17.01
CA ASP A 50 0.57 4.54 -16.01
C ASP A 50 1.10 3.10 -15.90
N ASP A 51 2.42 2.95 -15.77
CA ASP A 51 3.03 1.74 -15.22
C ASP A 51 3.18 1.88 -13.70
N PRO A 52 2.35 1.21 -12.89
CA PRO A 52 2.38 1.34 -11.44
C PRO A 52 3.71 0.86 -10.84
N ALA A 53 4.34 -0.15 -11.45
CA ALA A 53 5.59 -0.69 -10.96
C ALA A 53 6.76 0.27 -11.27
N ALA A 54 6.76 0.94 -12.42
CA ALA A 54 7.74 1.98 -12.72
C ALA A 54 7.64 3.15 -11.72
N LEU A 55 6.41 3.67 -11.52
CA LEU A 55 6.15 4.74 -10.55
C LEU A 55 6.58 4.33 -9.13
N ALA A 56 6.31 3.09 -8.73
CA ALA A 56 6.74 2.56 -7.44
C ALA A 56 8.27 2.43 -7.31
N ARG A 57 9.02 2.20 -8.40
CA ARG A 57 10.49 2.12 -8.36
C ARG A 57 11.13 3.51 -8.26
N GLU A 58 10.53 4.50 -8.92
CA GLU A 58 11.01 5.88 -8.96
C GLU A 58 10.68 6.70 -7.70
N ALA A 59 9.71 6.24 -6.90
CA ALA A 59 9.29 6.94 -5.69
C ALA A 59 10.39 6.98 -4.62
N ASP A 60 10.80 8.19 -4.23
CA ASP A 60 11.65 8.44 -3.07
C ASP A 60 10.82 8.36 -1.77
N THR A 61 10.86 7.19 -1.12
CA THR A 61 9.96 6.83 -0.02
C THR A 61 10.59 5.78 0.88
N GLU A 62 10.17 5.78 2.14
CA GLU A 62 10.55 4.78 3.14
C GLU A 62 9.48 3.71 3.33
N VAL A 63 8.25 3.92 2.85
CA VAL A 63 7.14 2.95 2.93
C VAL A 63 6.32 3.03 1.64
N LEU A 64 6.15 1.89 0.97
CA LEU A 64 5.40 1.82 -0.27
C LEU A 64 4.01 1.22 -0.03
N GLY A 65 2.96 1.83 -0.56
CA GLY A 65 1.61 1.27 -0.48
C GLY A 65 0.81 1.34 -1.77
N ILE A 66 -0.24 0.53 -1.82
CA ILE A 66 -1.20 0.49 -2.92
C ILE A 66 -2.62 0.35 -2.37
N ALA A 67 -3.49 1.25 -2.82
CA ALA A 67 -4.93 1.16 -2.67
C ALA A 67 -5.53 0.50 -3.90
N GLY A 68 -5.97 -0.75 -3.75
CA GLY A 68 -6.57 -1.51 -4.85
C GLY A 68 -7.11 -2.87 -4.43
N GLY A 69 -7.46 -3.69 -5.43
CA GLY A 69 -7.74 -5.12 -5.24
C GLY A 69 -6.52 -5.99 -5.55
N ASP A 70 -6.67 -7.31 -5.38
CA ASP A 70 -5.60 -8.32 -5.43
C ASP A 70 -4.67 -8.21 -6.66
N GLY A 71 -5.25 -7.95 -7.84
CA GLY A 71 -4.48 -7.80 -9.09
C GLY A 71 -3.58 -6.57 -9.15
N SER A 72 -3.79 -5.56 -8.30
CA SER A 72 -2.92 -4.38 -8.18
C SER A 72 -1.83 -4.57 -7.12
N LEU A 73 -1.98 -5.53 -6.22
CA LEU A 73 -1.05 -5.71 -5.09
C LEU A 73 0.26 -6.36 -5.52
N ALA A 74 0.18 -7.45 -6.31
CA ALA A 74 1.34 -8.26 -6.62
C ALA A 74 2.50 -7.48 -7.28
N PRO A 75 2.28 -6.63 -8.31
CA PRO A 75 3.38 -5.87 -8.93
C PRO A 75 4.06 -4.90 -7.96
N ILE A 76 3.29 -4.24 -7.09
CA ILE A 76 3.83 -3.25 -6.14
C ILE A 76 4.54 -3.94 -4.98
N ALA A 77 3.99 -5.06 -4.49
CA ALA A 77 4.64 -5.90 -3.49
C ALA A 77 6.00 -6.40 -3.98
N GLN A 78 6.11 -6.81 -5.25
CA GLN A 78 7.39 -7.22 -5.83
C GLN A 78 8.42 -6.08 -5.88
N VAL A 79 7.98 -4.85 -6.17
CA VAL A 79 8.85 -3.67 -6.09
C VAL A 79 9.27 -3.40 -4.64
N ALA A 80 8.36 -3.47 -3.67
CA ALA A 80 8.69 -3.29 -2.26
C ALA A 80 9.72 -4.31 -1.78
N ILE A 81 9.55 -5.59 -2.13
CA ILE A 81 10.50 -6.67 -1.84
C ILE A 81 11.87 -6.39 -2.46
N GLY A 82 11.91 -6.01 -3.75
CA GLY A 82 13.16 -5.72 -4.44
C GLY A 82 13.90 -4.48 -3.91
N ARG A 83 13.17 -3.55 -3.27
CA ARG A 83 13.71 -2.35 -2.63
C ARG A 83 13.92 -2.50 -1.12
N GLU A 84 13.57 -3.65 -0.55
CA GLU A 84 13.58 -3.91 0.90
C GLU A 84 12.78 -2.88 1.72
N LEU A 85 11.65 -2.41 1.17
CA LEU A 85 10.77 -1.45 1.83
C LEU A 85 9.57 -2.14 2.51
N PRO A 86 9.09 -1.61 3.66
CA PRO A 86 7.78 -1.94 4.18
C PRO A 86 6.68 -1.71 3.13
N PHE A 87 5.69 -2.60 3.13
CA PHE A 87 4.60 -2.59 2.16
C PHE A 87 3.23 -2.45 2.86
N VAL A 88 2.42 -1.50 2.43
CA VAL A 88 1.07 -1.26 2.94
C VAL A 88 0.01 -1.57 1.86
N CYS A 89 -0.96 -2.40 2.20
CA CYS A 89 -2.13 -2.67 1.36
C CYS A 89 -3.34 -1.91 1.90
N ILE A 90 -3.91 -1.02 1.10
CA ILE A 90 -5.17 -0.34 1.44
C ILE A 90 -6.32 -1.04 0.68
N PRO A 91 -7.30 -1.63 1.40
CA PRO A 91 -8.40 -2.36 0.76
C PRO A 91 -9.35 -1.40 0.06
N PHE A 92 -9.12 -1.16 -1.23
CA PHE A 92 -9.86 -0.15 -2.02
C PHE A 92 -10.73 -0.77 -3.14
N GLY A 93 -10.81 -2.11 -3.20
CA GLY A 93 -11.69 -2.83 -4.13
C GLY A 93 -13.01 -3.34 -3.55
N THR A 94 -13.92 -3.76 -4.43
CA THR A 94 -15.26 -4.26 -4.05
C THR A 94 -15.29 -5.73 -3.60
N ARG A 95 -14.28 -6.54 -3.95
CA ARG A 95 -14.22 -7.98 -3.60
C ARG A 95 -13.08 -8.35 -2.63
N ASN A 96 -11.97 -7.62 -2.65
CA ASN A 96 -10.73 -7.75 -1.83
C ASN A 96 -10.60 -9.09 -1.09
N HIS A 97 -10.31 -10.18 -1.82
CA HIS A 97 -10.14 -11.49 -1.20
C HIS A 97 -8.83 -11.54 -0.38
N PHE A 98 -7.77 -10.88 -0.84
CA PHE A 98 -6.50 -10.80 -0.11
C PHE A 98 -6.60 -10.02 1.21
N ALA A 99 -7.28 -8.87 1.20
CA ALA A 99 -7.49 -8.09 2.42
C ALA A 99 -8.32 -8.87 3.46
N ARG A 100 -9.29 -9.66 2.99
CA ARG A 100 -10.08 -10.55 3.86
C ARG A 100 -9.21 -11.63 4.50
N ASP A 101 -8.32 -12.25 3.72
CA ASP A 101 -7.48 -13.34 4.19
C ASP A 101 -6.37 -12.86 5.14
N LEU A 102 -6.00 -11.56 5.08
CA LEU A 102 -5.11 -10.88 6.03
C LEU A 102 -5.84 -10.24 7.24
N GLY A 103 -7.17 -10.31 7.30
CA GLY A 103 -7.96 -9.71 8.38
C GLY A 103 -8.02 -8.17 8.37
N LEU A 104 -7.68 -7.53 7.25
CA LEU A 104 -7.77 -6.07 7.11
C LEU A 104 -9.24 -5.63 7.04
N ASP A 105 -9.59 -4.57 7.78
CA ASP A 105 -10.93 -3.99 7.71
C ASP A 105 -11.15 -3.35 6.34
N ARG A 106 -12.12 -3.90 5.59
CA ARG A 106 -12.48 -3.45 4.24
C ARG A 106 -13.50 -2.31 4.28
N GLY A 107 -14.10 -2.03 5.43
CA GLY A 107 -15.09 -0.98 5.62
C GLY A 107 -14.49 0.41 5.80
N ASP A 108 -13.19 0.49 6.13
CA ASP A 108 -12.51 1.76 6.42
C ASP A 108 -11.15 1.91 5.71
N PRO A 109 -11.14 2.20 4.40
CA PRO A 109 -9.90 2.47 3.66
C PRO A 109 -9.14 3.70 4.18
N VAL A 110 -9.83 4.66 4.81
CA VAL A 110 -9.19 5.84 5.39
C VAL A 110 -8.46 5.47 6.67
N GLY A 111 -9.08 4.71 7.57
CA GLY A 111 -8.45 4.19 8.78
C GLY A 111 -7.27 3.26 8.47
N ALA A 112 -7.32 2.53 7.37
CA ALA A 112 -6.20 1.70 6.92
C ALA A 112 -4.91 2.50 6.62
N LEU A 113 -4.99 3.83 6.39
CA LEU A 113 -3.81 4.68 6.20
C LEU A 113 -2.91 4.74 7.44
N GLU A 114 -3.43 4.46 8.64
CA GLU A 114 -2.64 4.42 9.87
C GLU A 114 -1.54 3.34 9.81
N ALA A 115 -1.67 2.34 8.93
CA ALA A 115 -0.66 1.31 8.72
C ALA A 115 0.70 1.88 8.22
N PHE A 116 0.73 3.08 7.63
CA PHE A 116 1.99 3.74 7.25
C PHE A 116 2.86 4.16 8.45
N GLY A 117 2.28 4.23 9.65
CA GLY A 117 3.01 4.44 10.91
C GLY A 117 2.85 3.30 11.92
N GLY A 118 2.29 2.17 11.49
CA GLY A 118 1.97 1.03 12.34
C GLY A 118 3.14 0.07 12.59
N GLU A 119 2.87 -1.01 13.32
CA GLU A 119 3.84 -2.10 13.51
C GLU A 119 3.97 -2.97 12.25
N GLU A 120 5.20 -3.33 11.89
CA GLU A 120 5.48 -4.19 10.74
C GLU A 120 5.16 -5.66 11.03
N LEU A 121 4.42 -6.31 10.13
CA LEU A 121 4.24 -7.75 10.10
C LEU A 121 5.06 -8.36 8.96
N ARG A 122 5.92 -9.33 9.27
CA ARG A 122 6.61 -10.13 8.25
C ARG A 122 5.70 -11.28 7.81
N ILE A 123 5.49 -11.37 6.50
CA ILE A 123 4.64 -12.40 5.87
C ILE A 123 5.45 -13.11 4.79
N ASP A 124 5.35 -14.43 4.74
CA ASP A 124 6.00 -15.23 3.69
C ASP A 124 5.33 -14.98 2.33
N VAL A 125 6.14 -14.80 1.29
CA VAL A 125 5.66 -14.56 -0.08
C VAL A 125 5.91 -15.79 -0.93
N GLY A 126 4.83 -16.44 -1.38
CA GLY A 126 4.91 -17.52 -2.36
C GLY A 126 5.08 -16.97 -3.78
N ARG A 127 6.09 -17.45 -4.51
CA ARG A 127 6.24 -17.18 -5.95
C ARG A 127 5.80 -18.41 -6.75
N VAL A 128 4.87 -18.23 -7.70
CA VAL A 128 4.43 -19.31 -8.60
C VAL A 128 4.69 -18.89 -10.05
N GLY A 129 5.61 -19.62 -10.70
CA GLY A 129 6.09 -19.33 -12.06
C GLY A 129 7.17 -18.24 -12.12
N ALA A 130 7.74 -18.05 -13.31
CA ALA A 130 8.68 -16.97 -13.60
C ALA A 130 7.93 -15.82 -14.28
N ARG A 131 7.35 -14.92 -13.51
CA ARG A 131 7.09 -13.56 -13.99
C ARG A 131 7.93 -12.60 -13.14
N PRO A 132 8.70 -11.70 -13.78
CA PRO A 132 9.50 -10.70 -13.08
C PRO A 132 8.62 -9.80 -12.20
#